data_AF-A0A956NZ06-F1
#
_entry.id   AF-A0A956NZ06-F1
#
_cell.length_a   1.000
_cell.length_b   1.000
_cell.length_c   1.000
_cell.angle_alpha   90.00
_cell.angle_beta   90.00
_cell.angle_gamma   90.00
#
_symmetry.space_group_name_H-M   'P 1'
#
loop_
_entity.id
_entity.type
_entity.pdbx_description
1 polymer ?
#
loop_
_entity_poly.entity_id
_entity_poly.type
_entity_poly.pdbx_seq_one_letter_code
_entity_poly.pdbx_strand_id
1 'polypeptide(L)' 'YEIDEFRCVFCGYCQEVCPEEAIHVGVHFENAEYTRDRFVYDHERLASQTHAVSTLWDPTDPRGE' A
#
# COMPACT_ATOMS: atom_id res chain seq x y z
N TYR A 1 -4.46 6.08 -12.32
CA TYR A 1 -3.68 4.90 -11.88
C TYR A 1 -4.61 4.09 -10.99
N GLU A 2 -4.61 2.77 -11.12
CA GLU A 2 -5.49 1.87 -10.37
C GLU A 2 -4.70 0.65 -9.89
N ILE A 3 -4.99 0.15 -8.69
CA ILE A 3 -4.38 -1.04 -8.09
C ILE A 3 -5.48 -2.06 -7.81
N ASP A 4 -5.38 -3.27 -8.37
CA ASP A 4 -6.27 -4.40 -8.03
C ASP A 4 -5.60 -5.24 -6.94
N GLU A 5 -6.14 -5.20 -5.72
CA GLU A 5 -5.58 -5.94 -4.58
C GLU A 5 -5.66 -7.47 -4.74
N PHE A 6 -6.55 -8.00 -5.59
CA PHE A 6 -6.55 -9.44 -5.90
C PHE A 6 -5.41 -9.87 -6.82
N ARG A 7 -4.78 -8.92 -7.51
CA ARG A 7 -3.60 -9.16 -8.36
C ARG A 7 -2.31 -8.76 -7.67
N CYS A 8 -2.40 -7.83 -6.72
CA CYS A 8 -1.28 -7.43 -5.89
C CYS A 8 -0.86 -8.61 -5.00
N VAL A 9 0.45 -8.86 -4.93
CA VAL A 9 1.03 -9.86 -4.01
C VAL A 9 1.75 -9.19 -2.84
N PHE A 10 1.54 -7.89 -2.64
CA PHE A 10 2.12 -7.09 -1.56
C PHE A 10 3.65 -7.17 -1.47
N CYS A 11 4.34 -7.26 -2.61
CA CYS A 11 5.80 -7.44 -2.64
C CYS A 11 6.62 -6.17 -2.35
N GLY A 12 6.02 -4.97 -2.39
CA GLY A 12 6.74 -3.72 -2.15
C GLY A 12 7.57 -3.18 -3.32
N TYR A 13 7.61 -3.83 -4.48
CA TYR A 13 8.41 -3.30 -5.60
C TYR A 13 7.93 -1.95 -6.13
N CYS A 14 6.64 -1.65 -6.00
CA CYS A 14 6.09 -0.35 -6.39
C CYS A 14 6.65 0.81 -5.54
N GLN A 15 6.88 0.61 -4.23
CA GLN A 15 7.48 1.63 -3.38
C GLN A 15 8.99 1.79 -3.64
N GLU A 16 9.70 0.69 -3.88
CA GLU A 16 11.15 0.72 -4.13
C GLU A 16 11.53 1.39 -5.45
N VAL A 17 10.72 1.17 -6.49
CA VAL A 17 10.98 1.73 -7.82
C VAL A 17 10.54 3.19 -7.96
N CYS A 18 9.71 3.70 -7.04
CA CYS A 18 9.15 5.04 -7.14
C CYS A 18 10.22 6.10 -6.80
N PRO A 19 10.65 6.94 -7.75
CA PRO A 19 11.73 7.90 -7.52
C PRO A 19 11.30 9.10 -6.67
N GLU A 20 9.99 9.34 -6.55
CA GLU A 20 9.40 10.51 -5.90
C GLU A 20 8.63 10.11 -4.63
N GLU A 21 8.75 8.85 -4.19
CA GLU A 21 8.13 8.32 -2.97
C GLU A 21 6.61 8.57 -2.91
N ALA A 22 5.93 8.48 -4.07
CA ALA A 22 4.50 8.77 -4.17
C ALA A 22 3.59 7.62 -3.69
N ILE A 23 4.15 6.41 -3.50
CA ILE A 23 3.41 5.22 -3.10
C ILE A 23 4.21 4.40 -2.09
N HIS A 24 3.52 3.97 -1.04
CA HIS A 24 4.05 3.09 0.01
C HIS A 24 3.10 1.92 0.23
N VAL A 25 3.66 0.77 0.63
CA VAL A 25 2.83 -0.34 1.11
C VAL A 25 2.46 -0.06 2.57
N GLY A 26 1.18 -0.08 2.91
CA GLY A 26 0.74 0.13 4.29
C GLY A 26 1.04 -1.07 5.18
N VAL A 27 1.12 -0.83 6.49
CA VAL A 27 1.17 -1.91 7.51
C VAL A 27 -0.23 -2.44 7.87
N HIS A 28 -1.27 -1.77 7.37
CA HIS A 28 -2.67 -2.09 7.62
C HIS A 28 -3.12 -3.27 6.76
N PHE A 29 -3.44 -4.39 7.39
CA PHE A 29 -3.90 -5.62 6.74
C PHE A 29 -5.41 -5.88 6.94
N GLU A 30 -6.10 -5.07 7.75
CA GLU A 30 -7.51 -5.23 8.09
C GLU A 30 -8.41 -4.46 7.10
N ASN A 31 -8.33 -4.79 5.81
CA ASN A 31 -9.06 -4.13 4.72
C ASN A 31 -10.11 -5.05 4.05
N ALA A 32 -10.65 -6.01 4.81
CA ALA A 32 -11.64 -6.96 4.28
C ALA A 32 -12.96 -6.25 3.90
N GLU A 33 -13.37 -6.44 2.65
CA GLU A 33 -14.58 -5.86 2.07
C GLU A 33 -15.50 -6.96 1.50
N TYR A 34 -16.80 -6.63 1.38
CA TYR A 34 -17.82 -7.60 0.96
C TYR A 34 -17.97 -7.75 -0.55
N THR A 35 -17.45 -6.81 -1.34
CA THR A 35 -17.62 -6.79 -2.80
C THR A 35 -16.28 -6.62 -3.51
N ARG A 36 -16.13 -7.29 -4.66
CA ARG A 36 -14.86 -7.33 -5.40
C ARG A 36 -14.42 -5.95 -5.89
N ASP A 37 -15.36 -5.10 -6.28
CA ASP A 37 -15.10 -3.74 -6.75
C ASP A 37 -14.38 -2.88 -5.69
N ARG A 38 -14.61 -3.16 -4.40
CA ARG A 38 -13.96 -2.43 -3.31
C ARG A 38 -12.48 -2.79 -3.16
N PHE A 39 -11.99 -3.84 -3.80
CA PHE A 39 -10.57 -4.20 -3.82
C PHE A 39 -9.82 -3.60 -5.04
N VAL A 40 -10.52 -2.84 -5.89
CA VAL A 40 -9.89 -2.04 -6.94
C VAL A 40 -9.78 -0.60 -6.43
N TYR A 41 -8.55 -0.15 -6.26
CA TYR A 41 -8.22 1.13 -5.65
C TYR A 41 -7.89 2.11 -6.77
N ASP A 42 -8.72 3.13 -6.93
CA ASP A 42 -8.46 4.24 -7.83
C ASP A 42 -7.55 5.29 -7.19
N HIS A 43 -7.12 6.26 -7.99
CA HIS A 43 -6.21 7.31 -7.55
C HIS A 43 -6.79 8.14 -6.40
N GLU A 44 -8.09 8.46 -6.44
CA GLU A 44 -8.74 9.27 -5.40
C GLU A 44 -8.78 8.53 -4.06
N ARG A 45 -9.17 7.24 -4.07
CA ARG A 45 -9.15 6.42 -2.87
C ARG A 45 -7.75 6.27 -2.31
N LEU A 46 -6.76 5.99 -3.15
CA LEU A 46 -5.36 5.90 -2.73
C LEU A 46 -4.88 7.20 -2.05
N ALA A 47 -5.19 8.35 -2.65
CA ALA A 47 -4.81 9.66 -2.11
C ALA A 47 -5.55 10.02 -0.80
N SER A 48 -6.75 9.47 -0.58
CA SER A 48 -7.54 9.71 0.63
C SER A 48 -7.16 8.84 1.83
N GLN A 49 -6.27 7.86 1.67
CA GLN A 49 -5.90 6.96 2.77
C GLN A 49 -5.05 7.68 3.83
N THR A 50 -5.46 7.56 5.08
CA THR A 50 -4.76 8.12 6.26
C THR A 50 -4.04 7.05 7.09
N HIS A 51 -3.86 5.86 6.50
CA HIS A 51 -3.23 4.72 7.13
C HIS A 51 -1.72 4.93 7.30
N ALA A 52 -1.16 4.38 8.38
CA ALA A 52 0.30 4.35 8.57
C ALA A 52 0.98 3.59 7.42
N VAL A 53 2.06 4.16 6.92
CA VAL A 53 2.83 3.61 5.79
C VAL A 53 4.00 2.78 6.33
N SER A 54 4.42 1.74 5.60
CA SER A 54 5.71 1.12 5.88
C SER A 54 6.81 2.12 5.54
N THR A 55 7.68 2.45 6.49
CA THR A 55 8.93 3.11 6.16
C THR A 55 9.77 2.15 5.30
N LEU A 56 10.48 2.70 4.30
CA LEU A 56 11.56 1.97 3.63
C LEU A 56 12.47 1.38 4.71
N TRP A 57 12.86 0.10 4.56
CA TRP A 57 13.67 -0.69 5.52
C TRP A 57 14.52 0.22 6.42
N ASP A 58 14.11 0.37 7.67
CA ASP A 58 14.86 1.11 8.67
C ASP A 58 15.74 0.11 9.43
N PRO A 59 17.08 0.18 9.34
CA PRO A 59 17.96 -0.69 10.12
C PRO A 59 17.78 -0.55 11.64
N THR A 60 17.16 0.53 12.11
CA THR A 60 16.84 0.78 13.51
C THR A 60 15.46 0.27 13.93
N ASP A 61 14.58 -0.04 12.96
CA ASP A 61 13.31 -0.72 13.19
C ASP A 61 13.11 -1.91 12.22
N PRO A 62 13.66 -3.09 12.58
CA PRO A 62 13.51 -4.31 11.78
C PRO A 62 12.10 -4.93 11.86
N ARG A 63 11.18 -4.37 12.65
CA ARG A 63 9.81 -4.88 12.80
C ARG A 63 8.79 -4.03 12.05
N GLY A 64 9.12 -2.78 11.74
CA GLY A 64 8.24 -1.85 11.02
C GLY A 64 6.95 -1.60 11.80
N GLU A 65 7.08 -1.18 13.06
CA GLU A 65 5.94 -0.76 13.92
C GLU A 65 5.75 0.76 13.91
#